data_AF-A0A161K9C3-F1
#
_entry.id   AF-A0A161K9C3-F1
#
_cell.length_a   1.000
_cell.length_b   1.000
_cell.length_c   1.000
_cell.angle_alpha   90.00
_cell.angle_beta   90.00
_cell.angle_gamma   90.00
#
_symmetry.space_group_name_H-M   'P 1'
#
loop_
_entity.id
_entity.type
_entity.pdbx_description
1 polymer ?
#
loop_
_entity_poly.entity_id
_entity_poly.type
_entity_poly.pdbx_seq_one_letter_code
_entity_poly.pdbx_strand_id
1 'polypeptide(L)'
;MDKLIEEGLYSSRSEIIKEALRDFLLRRRVVEDFELIGYLKSIEKSSKKIRRAKQTSTGTKLGEYHMNQRNELLQWGIVLLDFPFVDLIGKKLRPALIASNNNLNKISNAVIALQITSNIRSGFMKYNIKITDNDVIRYPGTKPLRPSLIKPYVIFTIEKSLIRRIRKRIGILKREKVIEVKESLGRIFDL
;
A
#
# COMPACT_ATOMS: atom_id res chain seq x y z
N MET A 1 -11.43 1.39 14.35
CA MET A 1 -11.13 0.29 15.29
C MET A 1 -11.76 0.59 16.63
N ASP A 2 -11.47 1.72 17.27
CA ASP A 2 -12.07 2.07 18.57
C ASP A 2 -13.59 2.14 18.53
N LYS A 3 -14.16 2.78 17.50
CA LYS A 3 -15.61 2.80 17.29
C LYS A 3 -16.25 1.40 17.19
N LEU A 4 -15.53 0.43 16.62
CA LEU A 4 -16.01 -0.96 16.51
C LEU A 4 -15.89 -1.72 17.85
N ILE A 5 -15.00 -1.27 18.74
CA ILE A 5 -14.84 -1.82 20.09
C ILE A 5 -15.90 -1.20 21.01
N GLU A 6 -16.13 0.12 20.89
CA GLU A 6 -17.19 0.85 21.60
C GLU A 6 -18.59 0.34 21.22
N GLU A 7 -18.80 -0.03 19.96
CA GLU A 7 -20.03 -0.66 19.48
C GLU A 7 -20.13 -2.16 19.86
N GLY A 8 -19.15 -2.71 20.58
CA GLY A 8 -19.16 -4.09 21.08
C GLY A 8 -18.96 -5.18 20.02
N LEU A 9 -18.65 -4.81 18.77
CA LEU A 9 -18.46 -5.74 17.66
C LEU A 9 -17.15 -6.53 17.78
N TYR A 10 -16.16 -5.98 18.47
CA TYR A 10 -14.86 -6.63 18.70
C TYR A 10 -14.33 -6.28 20.10
N SER A 11 -13.72 -7.24 20.77
CA SER A 11 -13.14 -7.11 22.10
C SER A 11 -11.85 -6.29 22.14
N SER A 12 -11.11 -6.24 21.02
CA SER A 12 -9.84 -5.53 20.97
C SER A 12 -9.43 -5.14 19.55
N ARG A 13 -8.49 -4.18 19.45
CA ARG A 13 -7.87 -3.80 18.17
C ARG A 13 -7.15 -4.99 17.52
N SER A 14 -6.55 -5.86 18.32
CA SER A 14 -5.87 -7.07 17.86
C SER A 14 -6.83 -8.07 17.22
N GLU A 15 -8.06 -8.18 17.73
CA GLU A 15 -9.09 -9.02 17.14
C GLU A 15 -9.55 -8.48 15.78
N ILE A 16 -9.76 -7.17 15.67
CA ILE A 16 -10.10 -6.51 14.40
C ILE A 16 -9.00 -6.75 13.35
N ILE A 17 -7.73 -6.67 13.76
CA ILE A 17 -6.60 -6.91 12.85
C ILE A 17 -6.56 -8.37 12.42
N LYS A 18 -6.75 -9.32 13.34
CA LYS A 18 -6.77 -10.75 13.04
C LYS A 18 -7.90 -11.10 12.06
N GLU A 19 -9.11 -10.60 12.29
CA GLU A 19 -10.25 -10.82 11.39
C GLU A 19 -10.01 -10.16 10.02
N ALA A 20 -9.53 -8.92 9.98
CA ALA A 20 -9.21 -8.28 8.70
C ALA A 20 -8.11 -9.02 7.91
N LEU A 21 -7.14 -9.61 8.59
CA LEU A 21 -6.13 -10.49 7.99
C LEU A 21 -6.74 -11.79 7.50
N ARG A 22 -7.62 -12.41 8.29
CA ARG A 22 -8.32 -13.65 7.94
C ARG A 22 -9.20 -13.45 6.70
N ASP A 23 -10.03 -12.42 6.70
CA ASP A 23 -10.94 -12.09 5.61
C ASP A 23 -10.17 -11.68 4.34
N PHE A 24 -9.03 -10.99 4.51
CA PHE A 24 -8.11 -10.70 3.42
C PHE A 24 -7.54 -11.97 2.76
N LEU A 25 -7.15 -12.96 3.56
CA LEU A 25 -6.54 -14.19 3.08
C LEU A 25 -7.56 -15.15 2.47
N LEU A 26 -8.81 -15.16 2.96
CA LEU A 26 -9.86 -16.09 2.52
C LEU A 26 -10.63 -15.62 1.27
N ARG A 27 -10.80 -14.31 1.03
CA ARG A 27 -11.46 -13.79 -0.20
C ARG A 27 -10.66 -13.98 -1.50
N ARG A 28 -9.50 -14.61 -1.41
CA ARG A 28 -8.40 -14.62 -2.39
C ARG A 28 -8.65 -15.45 -3.68
N ARG A 29 -9.89 -15.82 -4.01
CA ARG A 29 -10.16 -16.65 -5.21
C ARG A 29 -11.02 -16.04 -6.31
N VAL A 30 -11.81 -14.98 -6.08
CA VAL A 30 -12.79 -14.52 -7.10
C VAL A 30 -12.83 -13.00 -7.34
N VAL A 31 -12.57 -12.18 -6.31
CA VAL A 31 -12.86 -10.72 -6.40
C VAL A 31 -11.68 -9.88 -6.92
N GLU A 32 -10.43 -10.33 -6.71
CA GLU A 32 -9.21 -9.57 -7.07
C GLU A 32 -9.14 -9.24 -8.58
N ASP A 33 -9.64 -10.10 -9.47
CA ASP A 33 -9.53 -9.90 -10.92
C ASP A 33 -10.52 -8.84 -11.46
N PHE A 34 -11.76 -8.81 -10.97
CA PHE A 34 -12.79 -7.90 -11.49
C PHE A 34 -12.59 -6.44 -11.03
N GLU A 35 -12.24 -6.23 -9.75
CA GLU A 35 -12.06 -4.87 -9.22
C GLU A 35 -10.80 -4.20 -9.77
N LEU A 36 -9.70 -4.95 -9.93
CA LEU A 36 -8.45 -4.41 -10.46
C LEU A 36 -8.61 -4.02 -11.94
N ILE A 37 -9.29 -4.85 -12.74
CA ILE A 37 -9.61 -4.53 -14.14
C ILE A 37 -10.54 -3.32 -14.23
N GLY A 38 -11.56 -3.25 -13.37
CA GLY A 38 -12.46 -2.09 -13.28
C GLY A 38 -11.72 -0.80 -12.92
N TYR A 39 -10.79 -0.87 -11.97
CA TYR A 39 -9.99 0.26 -11.54
C TYR A 39 -9.02 0.73 -12.64
N LEU A 40 -8.30 -0.19 -13.31
CA LEU A 40 -7.41 0.14 -14.42
C LEU A 40 -8.17 0.77 -15.59
N LYS A 41 -9.36 0.24 -15.94
CA LYS A 41 -10.26 0.87 -16.93
C LYS A 41 -10.71 2.27 -16.52
N SER A 42 -10.94 2.50 -15.22
CA SER A 42 -11.33 3.82 -14.72
C SER A 42 -10.17 4.83 -14.78
N ILE A 43 -8.93 4.39 -14.53
CA ILE A 43 -7.71 5.19 -14.71
C ILE A 43 -7.51 5.55 -16.18
N GLU A 44 -7.66 4.60 -17.10
CA GLU A 44 -7.54 4.87 -18.54
C GLU A 44 -8.58 5.86 -19.04
N LYS A 45 -9.84 5.69 -18.61
CA LYS A 45 -10.94 6.59 -18.95
C LYS A 45 -10.70 8.00 -18.41
N SER A 46 -10.21 8.11 -17.18
CA SER A 46 -9.83 9.38 -16.55
C SER A 46 -8.66 10.03 -17.28
N SER A 47 -7.66 9.26 -17.71
CA SER A 47 -6.50 9.74 -18.48
C SER A 47 -6.90 10.26 -19.87
N LYS A 48 -7.84 9.59 -20.55
CA LYS A 48 -8.44 10.08 -21.81
C LYS A 48 -9.26 11.35 -21.60
N LYS A 49 -9.99 11.47 -20.49
CA LYS A 49 -10.78 12.66 -20.14
C LYS A 49 -9.89 13.85 -19.80
N ILE A 50 -8.76 13.64 -19.13
CA ILE A 50 -7.75 14.68 -18.84
C ILE A 50 -7.10 15.21 -20.13
N ARG A 51 -6.87 14.34 -21.14
CA ARG A 51 -6.41 14.79 -22.46
C ARG A 51 -7.42 15.69 -23.18
N ARG A 52 -8.72 15.47 -22.96
CA ARG A 52 -9.83 16.29 -23.53
C ARG A 52 -10.13 17.55 -22.72
N ALA A 53 -10.03 17.51 -21.39
CA ALA A 53 -10.34 18.61 -20.49
C ALA A 53 -9.28 19.72 -20.46
N LYS A 54 -8.08 19.51 -21.04
CA LYS A 54 -7.11 20.59 -21.26
C LYS A 54 -7.58 21.67 -22.27
N GLN A 55 -8.75 21.50 -22.90
CA GLN A 55 -9.33 22.49 -23.82
C GLN A 55 -10.43 23.38 -23.21
N THR A 56 -10.97 23.08 -22.03
CA THR A 56 -12.05 23.90 -21.44
C THR A 56 -11.99 23.87 -19.91
N SER A 57 -11.70 25.04 -19.33
CA SER A 57 -11.67 25.27 -17.89
C SER A 57 -13.08 25.49 -17.33
N THR A 58 -13.36 24.94 -16.13
CA THR A 58 -13.97 25.61 -14.96
C THR A 58 -14.42 24.61 -13.88
N GLY A 59 -14.11 24.90 -12.59
CA GLY A 59 -15.17 25.01 -11.57
C GLY A 59 -15.48 23.88 -10.56
N THR A 60 -14.65 23.77 -9.52
CA THR A 60 -15.03 23.76 -8.07
C THR A 60 -15.82 22.65 -7.33
N LYS A 61 -16.58 21.71 -7.92
CA LYS A 61 -17.13 20.55 -7.13
C LYS A 61 -16.42 19.21 -7.40
N LEU A 62 -15.80 19.10 -8.57
CA LEU A 62 -15.00 17.93 -8.96
C LEU A 62 -13.68 17.86 -8.17
N GLY A 63 -13.18 18.99 -7.67
CA GLY A 63 -11.90 19.12 -6.98
C GLY A 63 -11.83 18.36 -5.65
N GLU A 64 -12.89 18.37 -4.84
CA GLU A 64 -12.93 17.67 -3.55
C GLU A 64 -13.07 16.15 -3.72
N TYR A 65 -13.90 15.69 -4.67
CA TYR A 65 -14.00 14.26 -5.01
C TYR A 65 -12.69 13.73 -5.62
N HIS A 66 -12.00 14.55 -6.42
CA HIS A 66 -10.67 14.23 -6.96
C HIS A 66 -9.54 14.30 -5.92
N MET A 67 -9.68 15.09 -4.85
CA MET A 67 -8.74 15.08 -3.72
C MET A 67 -8.85 13.81 -2.88
N ASN A 68 -10.07 13.27 -2.71
CA ASN A 68 -10.27 12.00 -1.99
C ASN A 68 -9.69 10.79 -2.73
N GLN A 69 -9.82 10.72 -4.05
CA GLN A 69 -9.24 9.63 -4.86
C GLN A 69 -7.71 9.67 -4.94
N ARG A 70 -7.09 10.86 -4.79
CA ARG A 70 -5.62 11.01 -4.82
C ARG A 70 -4.93 10.54 -3.54
N ASN A 71 -5.66 10.35 -2.44
CA ASN A 71 -5.10 10.01 -1.13
C ASN A 71 -5.26 8.54 -0.72
N GLU A 72 -6.03 7.74 -1.45
CA GLU A 72 -6.19 6.32 -1.12
C GLU A 72 -4.89 5.55 -1.41
N LEU A 73 -4.41 4.82 -0.40
CA LEU A 73 -3.25 3.94 -0.51
C LEU A 73 -3.74 2.57 -0.96
N LEU A 74 -3.34 2.20 -2.17
CA LEU A 74 -3.73 0.93 -2.76
C LEU A 74 -2.85 -0.19 -2.20
N GLN A 75 -3.46 -1.35 -2.04
CA GLN A 75 -2.75 -2.57 -1.75
C GLN A 75 -1.66 -2.83 -2.80
N TRP A 76 -0.51 -3.31 -2.35
CA TRP A 76 0.71 -3.55 -3.13
C TRP A 76 1.31 -2.28 -3.73
N GLY A 77 0.80 -1.11 -3.37
CA GLY A 77 1.41 0.18 -3.66
C GLY A 77 2.70 0.36 -2.88
N ILE A 78 3.70 0.93 -3.54
CA ILE A 78 4.97 1.32 -2.92
C ILE A 78 4.96 2.82 -2.69
N VAL A 79 5.13 3.22 -1.43
CA VAL A 79 5.17 4.62 -1.01
C VAL A 79 6.48 4.97 -0.34
N LEU A 80 6.95 6.19 -0.52
CA LEU A 80 8.14 6.72 0.14
C LEU A 80 7.70 7.67 1.26
N LEU A 81 8.02 7.32 2.51
CA LEU A 81 7.68 8.13 3.68
C LEU A 81 8.91 8.45 4.55
N ASP A 82 8.81 9.57 5.27
CA ASP A 82 9.72 9.91 6.36
C ASP A 82 9.39 9.03 7.57
N PHE A 83 10.20 8.00 7.80
CA PHE A 83 10.02 7.11 8.94
C PHE A 83 10.74 7.69 10.17
N PRO A 84 10.05 7.94 11.30
CA PRO A 84 10.75 8.14 12.56
C PRO A 84 11.23 6.76 13.03
N PHE A 85 12.53 6.49 12.95
CA PHE A 85 13.08 5.36 13.70
C PHE A 85 13.16 5.75 15.17
N VAL A 86 13.02 4.74 16.02
CA VAL A 86 13.12 4.83 17.49
C VAL A 86 14.50 5.34 17.92
N ASP A 87 15.51 5.24 17.04
CA ASP A 87 16.83 5.82 17.26
C ASP A 87 16.90 7.22 16.63
N LEU A 88 16.78 8.22 17.49
CA LEU A 88 16.60 9.67 17.26
C LEU A 88 17.70 10.41 16.46
N ILE A 89 18.52 9.74 15.65
CA ILE A 89 19.70 10.35 15.01
C ILE A 89 19.53 10.57 13.49
N GLY A 90 18.42 10.15 12.87
CA GLY A 90 18.15 10.55 11.49
C GLY A 90 16.80 10.19 10.89
N LYS A 91 16.18 11.14 10.18
CA LYS A 91 15.03 10.89 9.30
C LYS A 91 15.53 10.22 8.01
N LYS A 92 15.43 8.90 7.93
CA LYS A 92 15.74 8.16 6.69
C LYS A 92 14.44 7.89 5.93
N LEU A 93 14.35 8.42 4.71
CA LEU A 93 13.30 8.10 3.76
C LEU A 93 13.36 6.61 3.41
N ARG A 94 12.29 5.86 3.69
CA ARG A 94 12.23 4.45 3.32
C ARG A 94 10.98 4.16 2.50
N PRO A 95 11.12 3.38 1.41
CA PRO A 95 9.96 2.86 0.74
C PRO A 95 9.24 1.86 1.68
N ALA A 96 7.93 1.79 1.53
CA ALA A 96 7.07 0.84 2.22
C ALA A 96 6.09 0.26 1.22
N LEU A 97 5.82 -1.04 1.36
CA LEU A 97 4.85 -1.76 0.55
C LEU A 97 3.54 -1.86 1.34
N ILE A 98 2.45 -1.33 0.81
CA ILE A 98 1.13 -1.47 1.43
C ILE A 98 0.66 -2.92 1.31
N ALA A 99 0.39 -3.59 2.43
CA ALA A 99 -0.01 -4.99 2.47
C ALA A 99 -1.50 -5.18 2.80
N SER A 100 -2.12 -4.26 3.53
CA SER A 100 -3.56 -4.30 3.79
C SER A 100 -4.36 -4.11 2.50
N ASN A 101 -5.50 -4.79 2.43
CA ASN A 101 -6.39 -4.73 1.27
C ASN A 101 -7.07 -3.37 1.12
N ASN A 102 -7.59 -3.11 -0.08
CA ASN A 102 -8.21 -1.83 -0.41
C ASN A 102 -9.44 -1.51 0.44
N ASN A 103 -10.21 -2.52 0.86
CA ASN A 103 -11.39 -2.31 1.70
C ASN A 103 -10.99 -1.77 3.08
N LEU A 104 -10.04 -2.44 3.75
CA LEU A 104 -9.47 -1.99 5.02
C LEU A 104 -8.81 -0.62 4.84
N ASN A 105 -8.07 -0.40 3.75
CA ASN A 105 -7.44 0.89 3.47
C ASN A 105 -8.44 2.01 3.27
N LYS A 106 -9.68 1.74 2.86
CA LYS A 106 -10.74 2.76 2.74
C LYS A 106 -11.34 3.11 4.10
N ILE A 107 -11.73 2.11 4.89
CA ILE A 107 -12.49 2.33 6.14
C ILE A 107 -11.61 2.64 7.36
N SER A 108 -10.36 2.18 7.38
CA SER A 108 -9.46 2.33 8.55
C SER A 108 -8.79 3.71 8.54
N ASN A 109 -8.45 4.24 9.72
CA ASN A 109 -7.60 5.43 9.84
C ASN A 109 -6.11 5.13 9.66
N ALA A 110 -5.73 3.89 9.40
CA ALA A 110 -4.36 3.47 9.14
C ALA A 110 -4.30 2.35 8.10
N VAL A 111 -3.15 2.21 7.44
CA VAL A 111 -2.86 1.10 6.53
C VAL A 111 -1.72 0.25 7.07
N ILE A 112 -1.74 -1.04 6.76
CA ILE A 112 -0.67 -1.99 7.13
C ILE A 112 0.35 -2.00 6.00
N ALA A 113 1.62 -1.87 6.35
CA ALA A 113 2.72 -1.83 5.41
C ALA A 113 3.90 -2.70 5.85
N LEU A 114 4.68 -3.13 4.86
CA LEU A 114 5.94 -3.87 5.03
C LEU A 114 7.11 -2.95 4.72
N GLN A 115 8.21 -3.11 5.44
CA GLN A 115 9.41 -2.31 5.21
C GLN A 115 10.09 -2.71 3.90
N ILE A 116 10.56 -1.71 3.14
CA ILE A 116 11.53 -1.89 2.06
C ILE A 116 12.85 -1.20 2.46
N THR A 117 13.98 -1.85 2.17
CA THR A 117 15.31 -1.28 2.40
C THR A 117 16.27 -1.55 1.26
N SER A 118 17.06 -0.54 0.89
CA SER A 118 18.16 -0.70 -0.07
C SER A 118 19.41 -1.34 0.54
N ASN A 119 19.43 -1.63 1.85
CA ASN A 119 20.53 -2.39 2.46
C ASN A 119 20.32 -3.88 2.17
N ILE A 120 20.88 -4.33 1.05
CA ILE A 120 20.76 -5.68 0.51
C ILE A 120 21.38 -6.78 1.38
N ARG A 121 22.13 -6.43 2.43
CA ARG A 121 22.73 -7.39 3.38
C ARG A 121 22.03 -7.40 4.75
N SER A 122 20.90 -6.71 4.89
CA SER A 122 20.29 -6.51 6.22
C SER A 122 19.21 -7.53 6.60
N GLY A 123 19.18 -7.90 7.87
CA GLY A 123 18.13 -8.74 8.48
C GLY A 123 18.20 -10.21 8.08
N PHE A 124 17.07 -10.91 8.18
CA PHE A 124 16.99 -12.35 7.91
C PHE A 124 16.85 -12.64 6.42
N MET A 125 17.97 -12.91 5.75
CA MET A 125 18.01 -13.16 4.29
C MET A 125 17.00 -14.21 3.82
N LYS A 126 16.77 -15.29 4.60
CA LYS A 126 15.82 -16.36 4.26
C LYS A 126 14.36 -15.91 4.09
N TYR A 127 13.97 -14.81 4.74
CA TYR A 127 12.60 -14.27 4.68
C TYR A 127 12.51 -12.99 3.85
N ASN A 128 13.65 -12.41 3.47
CA ASN A 128 13.70 -11.22 2.66
C ASN A 128 13.40 -11.55 1.20
N ILE A 129 12.74 -10.61 0.52
CA ILE A 129 12.42 -10.74 -0.91
C ILE A 129 13.18 -9.67 -1.65
N LYS A 130 13.97 -10.07 -2.64
CA LYS A 130 14.66 -9.14 -3.53
C LYS A 130 13.64 -8.45 -4.44
N ILE A 131 13.73 -7.13 -4.52
CA ILE A 131 12.90 -6.29 -5.39
C ILE A 131 13.80 -5.33 -6.17
N THR A 132 13.49 -5.19 -7.45
CA THR A 132 14.12 -4.27 -8.41
C THR A 132 13.05 -3.43 -9.11
N ASP A 133 13.45 -2.46 -9.92
CA ASP A 133 12.50 -1.65 -10.70
C ASP A 133 11.65 -2.51 -11.65
N ASN A 134 12.20 -3.62 -12.16
CA ASN A 134 11.50 -4.52 -13.07
C ASN A 134 10.30 -5.22 -12.42
N ASP A 135 10.25 -5.27 -11.09
CA ASP A 135 9.16 -5.87 -10.32
C ASP A 135 8.02 -4.87 -10.05
N VAL A 136 8.13 -3.63 -10.51
CA VAL A 136 7.22 -2.53 -10.18
C VAL A 136 6.62 -1.92 -11.44
N ILE A 137 5.30 -1.80 -11.47
CA ILE A 137 4.58 -0.94 -12.41
C ILE A 137 4.68 0.49 -11.88
N ARG A 138 5.66 1.24 -12.38
CA ARG A 138 5.94 2.60 -11.91
C ARG A 138 4.86 3.59 -12.31
N TYR A 139 4.58 4.53 -11.41
CA TYR A 139 3.77 5.70 -11.76
C TYR A 139 4.58 6.67 -12.65
N PRO A 140 3.94 7.39 -13.58
CA PRO A 140 4.63 8.37 -14.42
C PRO A 140 5.40 9.42 -13.60
N GLY A 141 6.61 9.76 -14.04
CA GLY A 141 7.45 10.78 -13.38
C GLY A 141 8.20 10.29 -12.13
N THR A 142 8.16 8.99 -11.81
CA THR A 142 8.90 8.41 -10.69
C THR A 142 10.28 7.90 -11.11
N LYS A 143 11.29 8.08 -10.25
CA LYS A 143 12.64 7.51 -10.46
C LYS A 143 12.61 5.99 -10.30
N PRO A 144 13.47 5.24 -11.02
CA PRO A 144 13.58 3.80 -10.84
C PRO A 144 13.83 3.41 -9.39
N LEU A 145 13.20 2.34 -8.93
CA LEU A 145 13.47 1.76 -7.63
C LEU A 145 14.87 1.13 -7.63
N ARG A 146 15.73 1.56 -6.71
CA ARG A 146 17.04 0.92 -6.51
C ARG A 146 16.85 -0.52 -6.01
N PRO A 147 17.73 -1.47 -6.39
CA PRO A 147 17.72 -2.82 -5.83
C PRO A 147 17.59 -2.79 -4.31
N SER A 148 16.58 -3.48 -3.80
CA SER A 148 16.16 -3.41 -2.40
C SER A 148 15.65 -4.77 -1.92
N LEU A 149 15.33 -4.83 -0.63
CA LEU A 149 14.69 -5.96 0.02
C LEU A 149 13.35 -5.53 0.59
N ILE A 150 12.30 -6.30 0.33
CA ILE A 150 11.07 -6.30 1.12
C ILE A 150 11.35 -7.16 2.36
N LYS A 151 10.97 -6.69 3.54
CA LYS A 151 11.06 -7.43 4.81
C LYS A 151 9.66 -7.75 5.32
N PRO A 152 9.08 -8.91 4.96
CA PRO A 152 7.69 -9.21 5.30
C PRO A 152 7.46 -9.42 6.81
N TYR A 153 8.52 -9.67 7.59
CA TYR A 153 8.50 -9.74 9.05
C TYR A 153 8.58 -8.36 9.74
N VAL A 154 8.85 -7.28 8.99
CA VAL A 154 8.82 -5.90 9.54
C VAL A 154 7.53 -5.24 9.10
N ILE A 155 6.46 -5.57 9.82
CA ILE A 155 5.11 -5.05 9.62
C ILE A 155 4.88 -3.85 10.52
N PHE A 156 4.30 -2.80 9.98
CA PHE A 156 3.91 -1.61 10.75
C PHE A 156 2.66 -0.98 10.16
N THR A 157 2.04 -0.10 10.94
CA THR A 157 0.88 0.69 10.52
C THR A 157 1.32 2.11 10.16
N ILE A 158 0.76 2.64 9.08
CA ILE A 158 0.89 4.05 8.69
C ILE A 158 -0.45 4.71 8.95
N GLU A 159 -0.50 5.63 9.91
CA GLU A 159 -1.70 6.45 10.10
C GLU A 159 -1.97 7.33 8.89
N LYS A 160 -3.24 7.44 8.49
CA LYS A 160 -3.67 8.26 7.36
C LYS A 160 -3.43 9.75 7.60
N SER A 161 -3.45 10.20 8.86
CA SER A 161 -3.03 11.55 9.26
C SER A 161 -1.60 11.85 8.78
N LEU A 162 -0.74 10.83 8.73
CA LEU A 162 0.64 10.89 8.25
C LEU A 162 0.78 10.72 6.73
N ILE A 163 -0.30 10.50 5.98
CA ILE A 163 -0.25 10.43 4.50
C ILE A 163 0.32 11.72 3.90
N ARG A 164 0.07 12.87 4.53
CA ARG A 164 0.71 14.15 4.12
C ARG A 164 2.24 14.10 4.16
N ARG A 165 2.83 13.16 4.91
CA ARG A 165 4.28 12.91 4.99
C ARG A 165 4.78 11.90 3.95
N ILE A 166 3.88 11.30 3.17
CA ILE A 166 4.26 10.48 2.00
C ILE A 166 4.79 11.42 0.93
N ARG A 167 6.10 11.36 0.71
CA ARG A 167 6.78 12.21 -0.27
C ARG A 167 6.38 11.84 -1.68
N LYS A 168 6.30 10.54 -1.96
CA LYS A 168 6.09 9.99 -3.32
C LYS A 168 5.38 8.64 -3.27
N ARG A 169 4.55 8.40 -4.26
CA ARG A 169 4.06 7.06 -4.63
C ARG A 169 4.95 6.58 -5.78
N ILE A 170 5.59 5.42 -5.64
CA ILE A 170 6.58 4.92 -6.60
C ILE A 170 5.88 4.11 -7.69
N GLY A 171 4.99 3.21 -7.30
CA GLY A 171 4.30 2.31 -8.22
C GLY A 171 3.55 1.23 -7.49
N ILE A 172 3.13 0.20 -8.23
CA ILE A 172 2.47 -0.99 -7.70
C ILE A 172 3.32 -2.21 -8.04
N LEU A 173 3.43 -3.14 -7.09
CA LEU A 173 4.15 -4.38 -7.28
C LEU A 173 3.48 -5.26 -8.35
N LYS A 174 4.27 -5.86 -9.25
CA LYS A 174 3.77 -6.81 -10.24
C LYS A 174 3.25 -8.09 -9.58
N ARG A 175 2.35 -8.79 -10.26
CA ARG A 175 1.63 -9.98 -9.75
C ARG A 175 2.60 -11.08 -9.29
N GLU A 176 3.63 -11.34 -10.07
CA GLU A 176 4.62 -12.39 -9.80
C GLU A 176 5.31 -12.13 -8.46
N LYS A 177 5.73 -10.87 -8.25
CA LYS A 177 6.38 -10.46 -7.01
C LYS A 177 5.39 -10.39 -5.83
N VAL A 178 4.12 -10.07 -6.07
CA VAL A 178 3.06 -10.14 -5.06
C VAL A 178 2.85 -11.58 -4.55
N ILE A 179 2.95 -12.59 -5.43
CA ILE A 179 2.87 -14.00 -5.05
C ILE A 179 4.03 -14.35 -4.10
N GLU A 180 5.27 -13.97 -4.43
CA GLU A 180 6.43 -14.19 -3.55
C GLU A 180 6.26 -13.52 -2.16
N VAL A 181 5.68 -12.31 -2.12
CA VAL A 181 5.36 -11.64 -0.84
C VAL A 181 4.35 -12.44 -0.03
N LYS A 182 3.26 -12.87 -0.66
CA LYS A 182 2.22 -13.66 -0.01
C LYS A 182 2.76 -15.01 0.49
N GLU A 183 3.62 -15.69 -0.26
CA GLU A 183 4.29 -16.95 0.16
C GLU A 183 5.25 -16.74 1.33
N SER A 184 6.02 -15.64 1.32
CA SER A 184 6.90 -15.31 2.45
C SER A 184 6.11 -15.00 3.71
N LEU A 185 4.99 -14.27 3.59
CA LEU A 185 4.08 -14.04 4.72
C LEU A 185 3.50 -15.35 5.25
N GLY A 186 3.08 -16.28 4.38
CA GLY A 186 2.61 -17.61 4.79
C GLY A 186 3.66 -18.36 5.63
N ARG A 187 4.92 -18.39 5.16
CA ARG A 187 6.03 -18.99 5.91
C ARG A 187 6.37 -18.29 7.23
N ILE A 188 6.13 -16.98 7.34
CA ILE A 188 6.44 -16.20 8.56
C ILE A 188 5.36 -16.40 9.62
N PHE A 189 4.09 -16.49 9.20
CA PHE A 189 2.94 -16.58 10.09
C PHE A 189 2.37 -17.99 10.24
N ASP A 190 2.99 -18.97 9.58
CA ASP A 190 2.54 -20.38 9.56
C ASP A 190 1.09 -20.50 9.02
N LEU A 191 0.85 -19.87 7.86
CA LEU A 191 -0.44 -19.77 7.17
C LEU A 191 -0.42 -20.45 5.81
#